data_AF-U2KY59-F1
#
_entry.id   AF-U2KY59-F1
#
_cell.length_a   1.000
_cell.length_b   1.000
_cell.length_c   1.000
_cell.angle_alpha   90.00
_cell.angle_beta   90.00
_cell.angle_gamma   90.00
#
_symmetry.space_group_name_H-M   'P 1'
#
loop_
_entity.id
_entity.type
_entity.pdbx_description
1 polymer ?
#
loop_
_entity_poly.entity_id
_entity_poly.type
_entity_poly.pdbx_seq_one_letter_code
_entity_poly.pdbx_strand_id
1 'polypeptide(L)'
;MKITAMSKELSRGVFWIVDDKILAFPFMNDGIGVAKSGNTYNHKRLWNDIKPRGCNKSYNYYPRGRVDISNKSKAIIYMNPDISDDWIPYIRQEFGIHEIPVIRYDYSQHYKCYLDDGWVPD
;
A
#
# COMPACT_ATOMS: atom_id res chain seq x y z
N MET A 1 7.96 17.33 2.97
CA MET A 1 7.74 16.07 2.24
C MET A 1 8.51 15.02 3.01
N LYS A 2 7.84 14.17 3.80
CA LYS A 2 8.52 13.05 4.46
C LYS A 2 8.86 12.06 3.35
N ILE A 3 10.14 11.79 3.19
CA ILE A 3 10.71 10.92 2.17
C ILE A 3 10.08 9.53 2.34
N THR A 4 9.45 9.01 1.28
CA THR A 4 9.12 7.60 1.15
C THR A 4 10.43 6.82 1.31
N ALA A 5 10.57 6.11 2.42
CA ALA A 5 11.78 5.36 2.69
C ALA A 5 11.72 4.08 1.84
N MET A 6 12.38 4.09 0.68
CA MET A 6 12.62 2.86 -0.07
C MET A 6 13.32 1.84 0.85
N SER A 7 12.75 0.64 0.96
CA SER A 7 13.34 -0.41 1.75
C SER A 7 14.49 -1.08 1.00
N LYS A 8 15.64 -1.23 1.67
CA LYS A 8 16.77 -2.02 1.15
C LYS A 8 16.55 -3.52 1.29
N GLU A 9 15.69 -3.93 2.22
CA GLU A 9 15.38 -5.33 2.51
C GLU A 9 13.91 -5.62 2.23
N LEU A 10 13.59 -6.89 2.00
CA LEU A 10 12.21 -7.33 1.81
C LEU A 10 11.36 -6.92 3.02
N SER A 11 10.33 -6.13 2.78
CA SER A 11 9.50 -5.54 3.82
C SER A 11 8.01 -5.74 3.56
N ARG A 12 7.24 -5.85 4.65
CA ARG A 12 5.79 -5.68 4.60
C ARG A 12 5.45 -4.21 4.48
N GLY A 13 4.18 -3.90 4.19
CA GLY A 13 3.66 -2.56 4.38
C GLY A 13 2.53 -2.24 3.41
N VAL A 14 2.29 -0.95 3.21
CA VAL A 14 1.11 -0.45 2.48
C VAL A 14 1.50 0.62 1.48
N PHE A 15 0.72 0.74 0.41
CA PHE A 15 0.94 1.76 -0.60
C PHE A 15 -0.37 2.26 -1.21
N TRP A 16 -0.28 3.44 -1.83
CA TRP A 16 -1.32 4.08 -2.64
C TRP A 16 -0.75 4.53 -3.98
N ILE A 17 -1.60 4.60 -5.00
CA ILE A 17 -1.32 5.33 -6.23
C ILE A 17 -2.09 6.65 -6.17
N VAL A 18 -1.36 7.75 -5.99
CA VAL A 18 -1.91 9.10 -5.81
C VAL A 18 -1.41 9.98 -6.94
N ASP A 19 -2.33 10.45 -7.79
CA ASP A 19 -2.02 11.35 -8.90
C ASP A 19 -0.81 10.87 -9.74
N ASP A 20 -0.88 9.61 -10.19
CA ASP A 20 0.16 8.90 -10.95
C ASP A 20 1.52 8.81 -10.25
N LYS A 21 1.52 8.78 -8.90
CA LYS A 21 2.71 8.56 -8.09
C LYS A 21 2.47 7.48 -7.06
N ILE A 22 3.46 6.61 -6.90
CA ILE A 22 3.46 5.65 -5.79
C ILE A 22 3.77 6.38 -4.48
N LEU A 23 2.93 6.14 -3.49
CA LEU A 23 3.15 6.54 -2.12
C LEU A 23 3.24 5.26 -1.28
N ALA A 24 4.47 4.78 -1.05
CA ALA A 24 4.75 3.52 -0.39
C ALA A 24 5.31 3.70 1.02
N PHE A 25 4.90 2.81 1.91
CA PHE A 25 5.35 2.76 3.30
C PHE A 25 5.74 1.33 3.70
N PRO A 26 7.01 0.96 3.49
CA PRO A 26 7.63 -0.19 4.13
C PRO A 26 7.48 -0.13 5.65
N PHE A 27 7.14 -1.26 6.24
CA PHE A 27 6.86 -1.37 7.67
C PHE A 27 8.15 -1.33 8.48
N MET A 28 8.31 -0.29 9.30
CA MET A 28 9.48 -0.10 10.17
C MET A 28 9.18 -0.20 11.67
N ASN A 29 7.92 -0.52 12.04
CA ASN A 29 7.46 -0.59 13.43
C ASN A 29 7.82 0.67 14.27
N ASP A 30 7.48 1.84 13.76
CA ASP A 30 7.73 3.15 14.36
C ASP A 30 6.59 3.67 15.25
N GLY A 31 5.59 2.82 15.53
CA GLY A 31 4.45 3.12 16.40
C GLY A 31 3.32 3.91 15.72
N ILE A 32 3.52 4.47 14.53
CA ILE A 32 2.50 5.23 13.79
C ILE A 32 1.74 4.30 12.85
N GLY A 33 0.41 4.40 12.81
CA GLY A 33 -0.39 3.66 11.82
C GLY A 33 -0.35 2.13 11.95
N VAL A 34 0.27 1.57 13.00
CA VAL A 34 0.49 0.13 13.16
C VAL A 34 -0.85 -0.62 13.27
N ALA A 35 -0.96 -1.71 12.51
CA ALA A 35 -2.11 -2.60 12.55
C ALA A 35 -2.16 -3.38 13.88
N LYS A 36 -3.34 -3.91 14.23
CA LYS A 36 -3.52 -4.69 15.47
C LYS A 36 -2.61 -5.92 15.54
N SER A 37 -2.21 -6.49 14.39
CA SER A 37 -1.28 -7.61 14.31
C SER A 37 0.17 -7.25 14.68
N GLY A 38 0.52 -5.96 14.72
CA GLY A 38 1.85 -5.48 15.11
C GLY A 38 2.95 -5.69 14.07
N ASN A 39 2.63 -6.18 12.87
CA ASN A 39 3.61 -6.56 11.84
C ASN A 39 3.42 -5.87 10.48
N THR A 40 2.50 -4.90 10.41
CA THR A 40 2.24 -4.08 9.22
C THR A 40 1.48 -2.80 9.62
N TYR A 41 1.23 -1.92 8.66
CA TYR A 41 0.39 -0.74 8.84
C TYR A 41 -1.08 -1.01 8.50
N ASN A 42 -1.97 -0.27 9.14
CA ASN A 42 -3.37 -0.15 8.75
C ASN A 42 -3.53 1.12 7.91
N HIS A 43 -4.07 1.00 6.69
CA HIS A 43 -4.23 2.14 5.78
C HIS A 43 -4.98 3.32 6.42
N LYS A 44 -6.10 3.08 7.09
CA LYS A 44 -6.93 4.13 7.72
C LYS A 44 -6.17 4.88 8.80
N ARG A 45 -5.45 4.16 9.66
CA ARG A 45 -4.67 4.76 10.74
C ARG A 45 -3.47 5.55 10.20
N LEU A 46 -2.70 4.94 9.29
CA LEU A 46 -1.50 5.56 8.75
C LEU A 46 -1.81 6.82 7.92
N TRP A 47 -2.90 6.80 7.13
CA TRP A 47 -3.26 7.89 6.21
C TRP A 47 -3.39 9.26 6.90
N ASN A 48 -3.86 9.29 8.14
CA ASN A 48 -4.01 10.53 8.90
C ASN A 48 -2.68 11.28 9.06
N ASP A 49 -1.57 10.54 9.11
CA ASP A 49 -0.22 11.08 9.31
C ASP A 49 0.52 11.33 8.00
N ILE A 50 0.19 10.58 6.94
CA ILE A 50 0.99 10.53 5.72
C ILE A 50 0.33 11.12 4.47
N LYS A 51 -0.96 11.46 4.54
CA LYS A 51 -1.67 12.01 3.37
C LYS A 51 -0.96 13.26 2.84
N PRO A 52 -0.96 13.48 1.50
CA PRO A 52 -0.35 14.66 0.92
C PRO A 52 -0.89 15.96 1.55
N ARG A 53 -0.04 16.98 1.66
CA ARG A 53 -0.43 18.27 2.24
C ARG A 53 -1.59 18.87 1.43
N GLY A 54 -2.67 19.23 2.11
CA GLY A 54 -3.88 19.76 1.45
C GLY A 54 -4.84 18.68 0.96
N CYS A 55 -4.51 17.38 1.11
CA CYS A 55 -5.40 16.29 0.75
C CYS A 55 -6.58 16.20 1.74
N ASN A 56 -7.79 16.37 1.20
CA ASN A 56 -9.06 16.22 1.92
C ASN A 56 -9.73 14.86 1.66
N LYS A 57 -9.06 13.95 0.96
CA LYS A 57 -9.59 12.63 0.61
C LYS A 57 -9.42 11.63 1.76
N SER A 58 -10.36 10.70 1.86
CA SER A 58 -10.28 9.57 2.79
C SER A 58 -9.16 8.60 2.38
N TYR A 59 -8.73 7.75 3.32
CA TYR A 59 -7.67 6.77 3.09
C TYR A 59 -8.00 5.76 1.98
N ASN A 60 -9.29 5.54 1.74
CA ASN A 60 -9.81 4.61 0.75
C ASN A 60 -10.19 5.28 -0.57
N TYR A 61 -9.95 6.58 -0.73
CA TYR A 61 -10.27 7.28 -1.97
C TYR A 61 -9.43 6.75 -3.11
N TYR A 62 -8.10 6.74 -2.98
CA TYR A 62 -7.18 6.32 -4.04
C TYR A 62 -7.03 4.78 -4.12
N PRO A 63 -6.71 4.23 -5.30
CA PRO A 63 -6.29 2.84 -5.44
C PRO A 63 -5.10 2.54 -4.52
N ARG A 64 -5.16 1.40 -3.86
CA ARG A 64 -4.20 1.04 -2.81
C ARG A 64 -3.93 -0.46 -2.78
N GLY A 65 -2.84 -0.81 -2.12
CA GLY A 65 -2.44 -2.20 -1.94
C GLY A 65 -1.61 -2.40 -0.68
N ARG A 66 -1.15 -3.62 -0.49
CA ARG A 66 -0.21 -4.01 0.57
C ARG A 66 0.78 -5.04 0.09
N VAL A 67 1.95 -5.03 0.70
CA VAL A 67 2.93 -6.10 0.58
C VAL A 67 2.89 -6.92 1.86
N ASP A 68 2.74 -8.23 1.70
CA ASP A 68 2.88 -9.21 2.77
C ASP A 68 4.03 -10.18 2.45
N ILE A 69 4.52 -10.88 3.46
CA ILE A 69 5.57 -11.88 3.33
C ILE A 69 5.02 -13.19 3.87
N SER A 70 4.97 -14.19 2.99
CA SER A 70 4.54 -15.55 3.34
C SER A 70 5.52 -16.25 4.28
N ASN A 71 5.09 -17.37 4.85
CA ASN A 71 5.93 -18.22 5.72
C ASN A 71 7.18 -18.77 5.02
N LYS A 72 7.26 -18.72 3.68
CA LYS A 72 8.43 -19.11 2.88
C LYS A 72 9.28 -17.91 2.44
N SER A 73 9.15 -16.78 3.13
CA SER A 73 9.84 -15.52 2.82
C SER A 73 9.57 -14.98 1.41
N LYS A 74 8.48 -15.41 0.77
CA LYS A 74 8.06 -14.90 -0.55
C LYS A 74 7.13 -13.70 -0.40
N ALA A 75 7.42 -12.64 -1.14
CA ALA A 75 6.58 -11.45 -1.25
C ALA A 75 5.23 -11.77 -1.92
N ILE A 76 4.15 -11.24 -1.36
CA ILE A 76 2.81 -11.26 -1.93
C ILE A 76 2.33 -9.81 -2.02
N ILE A 77 2.01 -9.35 -3.22
CA ILE A 77 1.44 -8.02 -3.47
C ILE A 77 -0.06 -8.20 -3.62
N TYR A 78 -0.82 -7.60 -2.72
CA TYR A 78 -2.26 -7.46 -2.85
C TYR A 78 -2.56 -6.05 -3.36
N MET A 79 -3.32 -5.90 -4.43
CA MET A 79 -3.62 -4.60 -5.02
C MET A 79 -5.07 -4.46 -5.45
N ASN A 80 -5.60 -3.24 -5.35
CA ASN A 80 -6.85 -2.87 -5.99
C ASN A 80 -6.78 -3.23 -7.51
N PRO A 81 -7.87 -3.75 -8.12
CA PRO A 81 -7.89 -4.20 -9.51
C PRO A 81 -7.58 -3.13 -10.58
N ASP A 82 -7.79 -1.85 -10.27
CA ASP A 82 -7.54 -0.73 -11.19
C ASP A 82 -6.06 -0.31 -11.23
N ILE A 83 -5.21 -0.92 -10.39
CA ILE A 83 -3.77 -0.70 -10.44
C ILE A 83 -3.17 -1.56 -11.56
N SER A 84 -2.69 -0.91 -12.63
CA SER A 84 -1.96 -1.56 -13.72
C SER A 84 -0.69 -2.28 -13.24
N ASP A 85 -0.33 -3.36 -13.94
CA ASP A 85 0.91 -4.13 -13.73
C ASP A 85 2.18 -3.30 -13.95
N ASP A 86 2.08 -2.19 -14.67
CA ASP A 86 3.18 -1.24 -14.86
C ASP A 86 3.68 -0.67 -13.53
N TRP A 87 2.88 -0.74 -12.46
CA TRP A 87 3.28 -0.33 -11.11
C TRP A 87 4.12 -1.36 -10.36
N ILE A 88 4.09 -2.63 -10.77
CA ILE A 88 4.78 -3.72 -10.06
C ILE A 88 6.29 -3.45 -9.87
N PRO A 89 7.05 -2.98 -10.88
CA PRO A 89 8.47 -2.66 -10.70
C PRO A 89 8.72 -1.60 -9.62
N TYR A 90 7.89 -0.56 -9.54
CA TYR A 90 8.02 0.50 -8.55
C TYR A 90 7.65 0.01 -7.15
N ILE A 91 6.58 -0.78 -7.03
CA ILE A 91 6.23 -1.44 -5.76
C ILE A 91 7.39 -2.34 -5.31
N ARG A 92 7.98 -3.12 -6.21
CA ARG A 92 9.12 -3.97 -5.87
C ARG A 92 10.32 -3.17 -5.37
N GLN A 93 10.62 -2.05 -6.02
CA GLN A 93 11.70 -1.16 -5.61
C GLN A 93 11.46 -0.57 -4.21
N GLU A 94 10.26 -0.05 -3.96
CA GLU A 94 9.94 0.59 -2.67
C GLU A 94 9.98 -0.41 -1.50
N PHE A 95 9.63 -1.68 -1.72
CA PHE A 95 9.55 -2.70 -0.66
C PHE A 95 10.74 -3.67 -0.60
N GLY A 96 11.80 -3.45 -1.38
CA GLY A 96 13.00 -4.32 -1.40
C GLY A 96 12.72 -5.73 -1.94
N ILE A 97 11.81 -5.86 -2.92
CA ILE A 97 11.41 -7.16 -3.49
C ILE A 97 12.29 -7.51 -4.69
N HIS A 98 13.33 -8.31 -4.46
CA HIS A 98 14.24 -8.76 -5.52
C HIS A 98 13.68 -9.95 -6.32
N GLU A 99 13.00 -10.88 -5.65
CA GLU A 99 12.39 -12.05 -6.28
C GLU A 99 11.09 -11.72 -7.03
N ILE A 100 10.59 -12.66 -7.83
CA ILE A 100 9.27 -12.53 -8.47
C ILE A 100 8.17 -12.68 -7.40
N PRO A 101 7.39 -11.62 -7.11
CA PRO A 101 6.31 -11.69 -6.12
C PRO A 101 5.13 -12.51 -6.63
N VAL A 102 4.26 -12.95 -5.71
CA VAL A 102 2.91 -13.38 -6.07
C VAL A 102 2.01 -12.16 -6.14
N ILE A 103 1.31 -11.98 -7.25
CA ILE A 103 0.35 -10.88 -7.44
C ILE A 103 -1.06 -11.38 -7.12
N ARG A 104 -1.83 -10.59 -6.37
CA ARG A 104 -3.23 -10.86 -6.05
C ARG A 104 -4.05 -9.58 -6.19
N TYR A 105 -4.89 -9.52 -7.21
CA TYR A 105 -5.90 -8.48 -7.31
C TYR A 105 -7.01 -8.76 -6.29
N ASP A 106 -7.27 -7.81 -5.40
CA ASP A 106 -8.22 -7.95 -4.31
C ASP A 106 -9.52 -7.24 -4.68
N TYR A 107 -10.51 -8.01 -5.15
CA TYR A 107 -11.84 -7.54 -5.57
C TYR A 107 -12.80 -7.33 -4.39
N SER A 108 -12.33 -7.42 -3.15
CA SER A 108 -13.18 -7.19 -1.98
C SER A 108 -13.59 -5.72 -1.88
N GLN A 109 -14.75 -5.48 -1.25
CA GLN A 109 -15.22 -4.11 -0.97
C GLN A 109 -14.18 -3.27 -0.21
N HIS A 110 -13.32 -3.92 0.58
CA HIS A 110 -12.26 -3.27 1.33
C HIS A 110 -11.23 -2.54 0.44
N TYR A 111 -11.04 -2.96 -0.81
CA TYR A 111 -10.07 -2.36 -1.73
C TYR A 111 -10.67 -1.42 -2.76
N LYS A 112 -12.01 -1.28 -2.82
CA LYS A 112 -12.65 -0.31 -3.70
C LYS A 112 -12.23 1.14 -3.41
N CYS A 113 -12.34 1.97 -4.42
CA CYS A 113 -11.86 3.34 -4.48
C CYS A 113 -12.74 4.21 -5.40
N TYR A 114 -12.37 5.48 -5.62
CA TYR A 114 -13.17 6.43 -6.41
C TYR A 114 -13.40 6.04 -7.88
N LEU A 115 -12.65 5.06 -8.39
CA LEU A 115 -12.78 4.51 -9.74
C LEU A 115 -13.90 3.46 -9.84
N ASP A 116 -14.33 2.89 -8.71
CA ASP A 116 -15.35 1.87 -8.68
C ASP A 116 -16.77 2.46 -8.66
N ASP A 117 -17.65 1.90 -9.48
CA ASP A 117 -19.06 2.26 -9.49
C ASP A 117 -19.72 2.06 -8.12
N GLY A 118 -20.42 3.10 -7.67
CA GLY A 118 -21.14 3.10 -6.39
C GLY A 118 -20.24 3.14 -5.16
N TRP A 119 -18.93 3.45 -5.31
CA TRP A 119 -18.05 3.64 -4.17
C TRP A 119 -18.48 4.82 -3.30
N VAL A 120 -18.40 4.60 -1.99
CA VAL A 120 -18.58 5.64 -0.98
C VAL A 120 -17.38 5.63 -0.03
N PRO A 121 -16.93 6.80 0.45
CA PRO A 121 -15.87 6.86 1.44
C PRO A 121 -16.29 6.17 2.74
N ASP A 122 -15.29 5.58 3.41
CA ASP A 122 -15.42 4.89 4.72
C ASP A 122 -15.41 5.86 5.92
#